data_AF-A0A7K7IC39-F1
#
_entry.id   AF-A0A7K7IC39-F1
#
_cell.length_a   1.000
_cell.length_b   1.000
_cell.length_c   1.000
_cell.angle_alpha   90.00
_cell.angle_beta   90.00
_cell.angle_gamma   90.00
#
_symmetry.space_group_name_H-M   'P 1'
#
loop_
_entity.id
_entity.type
_entity.pdbx_description
1 polymer ?
#
loop_
_entity_poly.entity_id
_entity_poly.type
_entity_poly.pdbx_seq_one_letter_code
_entity_poly.pdbx_strand_id
1 'polypeptide(L)'
;MKSVIFEDSLFEECYFEDITSSNTFFKNCTFISTVFYNTDLFEYKFINSRVVNSTFLHNKEGCQLDFSDDNNAYMIYFVSFLGTLAVLPGNIVSALLMDKIGRLRMLGG
;
A
#
# COMPACT_ATOMS: atom_id res chain seq x y z
N MET A 1 -7.69 -9.49 -11.56
CA MET A 1 -8.28 -10.44 -10.58
C MET A 1 -8.62 -9.68 -9.31
N LYS A 2 -9.78 -9.94 -8.70
CA LYS A 2 -10.18 -9.27 -7.47
C LYS A 2 -10.85 -10.27 -6.53
N SER A 3 -10.40 -10.32 -5.27
CA SER A 3 -10.98 -11.17 -4.22
C SER A 3 -11.01 -12.66 -4.59
N VAL A 4 -9.89 -13.17 -5.12
CA VAL A 4 -9.75 -14.58 -5.53
C VAL A 4 -8.68 -15.27 -4.71
N ILE A 5 -8.96 -16.46 -4.20
CA ILE A 5 -7.97 -17.27 -3.49
C ILE A 5 -7.85 -18.61 -4.21
N PHE A 6 -6.63 -18.96 -4.60
CA PHE A 6 -6.29 -20.30 -5.07
C PHE A 6 -5.65 -21.05 -3.91
N GLU A 7 -6.16 -22.24 -3.58
CA GLU A 7 -5.65 -23.08 -2.49
C GLU A 7 -5.24 -24.45 -3.04
N ASP A 8 -4.12 -24.98 -2.55
CA ASP A 8 -3.60 -26.34 -2.85
C ASP A 8 -3.58 -26.68 -4.36
N SER A 9 -3.25 -25.70 -5.20
CA SER A 9 -3.33 -25.81 -6.66
C SER A 9 -1.95 -25.89 -7.33
N LEU A 10 -1.87 -26.60 -8.46
CA LEU A 10 -0.69 -26.68 -9.31
C LEU A 10 -0.88 -25.84 -10.57
N PHE A 11 0.09 -24.98 -10.88
CA PHE A 11 0.20 -24.24 -12.12
C PHE A 11 1.48 -24.70 -12.83
N GLU A 12 1.32 -25.38 -13.95
CA GLU A 12 2.43 -25.94 -14.72
C GLU A 12 2.40 -25.34 -16.13
N GLU A 13 3.55 -24.88 -16.61
CA GLU A 13 3.72 -24.30 -17.95
C GLU A 13 2.73 -23.16 -18.27
N CYS A 14 2.39 -22.37 -17.24
CA CYS A 14 1.45 -21.26 -17.35
C CYS A 14 2.13 -19.94 -17.77
N TYR A 15 1.36 -19.03 -18.35
CA TYR A 15 1.81 -17.68 -18.69
C TYR A 15 0.82 -16.65 -18.12
N PHE A 16 1.26 -15.89 -17.13
CA PHE A 16 0.51 -14.79 -16.52
C PHE A 16 0.99 -13.47 -17.12
N GLU A 17 0.14 -12.82 -17.92
CA GLU A 17 0.46 -11.57 -18.62
C GLU A 17 -0.47 -10.45 -18.17
N ASP A 18 0.08 -9.24 -17.97
CA ASP A 18 -0.66 -8.00 -17.70
C ASP A 18 -1.66 -8.09 -16.53
N ILE A 19 -1.44 -9.04 -15.61
CA ILE A 19 -2.31 -9.26 -14.45
C ILE A 19 -2.20 -8.09 -13.48
N THR A 20 -3.35 -7.52 -13.11
CA THR A 20 -3.52 -6.70 -11.90
C THR A 20 -4.40 -7.47 -10.93
N SER A 21 -4.01 -7.57 -9.67
CA SER A 21 -4.61 -8.42 -8.66
C SER A 21 -4.83 -7.67 -7.35
N SER A 22 -6.03 -7.76 -6.81
CA SER A 22 -6.42 -7.03 -5.61
C SER A 22 -7.15 -7.94 -4.64
N ASN A 23 -6.68 -8.04 -3.38
CA ASN A 23 -7.15 -9.04 -2.42
C ASN A 23 -7.13 -10.48 -3.01
N THR A 24 -6.08 -10.80 -3.77
CA THR A 24 -5.90 -12.11 -4.42
C THR A 24 -4.66 -12.80 -3.89
N PHE A 25 -4.79 -14.09 -3.56
CA PHE A 25 -3.74 -14.88 -2.94
C PHE A 25 -3.66 -16.30 -3.49
N PHE A 26 -2.45 -16.86 -3.48
CA PHE A 26 -2.16 -18.25 -3.79
C PHE A 26 -1.62 -18.89 -2.51
N LYS A 27 -2.36 -19.83 -1.94
CA LYS A 27 -2.01 -20.53 -0.69
C LYS A 27 -1.65 -21.97 -0.99
N ASN A 28 -0.53 -22.43 -0.47
CA ASN A 28 -0.03 -23.80 -0.66
C ASN A 28 0.03 -24.23 -2.13
N CYS A 29 0.17 -23.28 -3.06
CA CYS A 29 0.19 -23.56 -4.48
C CYS A 29 1.61 -23.90 -4.93
N THR A 30 1.73 -24.63 -6.05
CA THR A 30 3.01 -24.90 -6.70
C THR A 30 2.99 -24.36 -8.12
N PHE A 31 4.02 -23.60 -8.49
CA PHE A 31 4.23 -23.07 -9.83
C PHE A 31 5.47 -23.73 -10.43
N ILE A 32 5.32 -24.32 -11.62
CA ILE A 32 6.39 -25.00 -12.34
C ILE A 32 6.45 -24.43 -13.74
N SER A 33 7.65 -24.06 -14.19
CA SER A 33 7.88 -23.57 -15.57
C SER A 33 6.93 -22.45 -15.99
N THR A 34 6.54 -21.59 -15.05
CA THR A 34 5.54 -20.53 -15.27
C THR A 34 6.24 -19.19 -15.52
N VAL A 35 5.67 -18.37 -16.41
CA VAL A 35 6.16 -17.01 -16.67
C VAL A 35 5.17 -15.99 -16.14
N PHE A 36 5.69 -15.01 -15.41
CA PHE A 36 4.93 -13.86 -14.91
C PHE A 36 5.46 -12.61 -15.62
N TYR A 37 4.70 -12.09 -16.58
CA TYR A 37 5.08 -10.92 -17.37
C TYR A 37 4.15 -9.73 -17.06
N ASN A 38 4.73 -8.60 -16.67
CA ASN A 38 3.99 -7.37 -16.35
C ASN A 38 2.83 -7.58 -15.35
N THR A 39 3.12 -8.31 -14.28
CA THR A 39 2.15 -8.61 -13.22
C THR A 39 2.44 -7.82 -11.95
N ASP A 40 1.42 -7.64 -11.11
CA ASP A 40 1.55 -7.18 -9.72
C ASP A 40 1.57 -8.35 -8.71
N LEU A 41 1.93 -9.55 -9.19
CA LEU A 41 2.02 -10.76 -8.37
C LEU A 41 3.34 -10.79 -7.61
N PHE A 42 3.42 -9.98 -6.55
CA PHE A 42 4.57 -9.94 -5.65
C PHE A 42 4.58 -11.09 -4.65
N GLU A 43 5.73 -11.32 -4.01
CA GLU A 43 5.99 -12.43 -3.08
C GLU A 43 4.92 -12.60 -2.00
N TYR A 44 4.40 -11.51 -1.44
CA TYR A 44 3.38 -11.56 -0.37
C TYR A 44 2.05 -12.19 -0.81
N LYS A 45 1.76 -12.28 -2.11
CA LYS A 45 0.55 -12.95 -2.64
C LYS A 45 0.71 -14.47 -2.68
N PHE A 46 1.91 -15.00 -2.46
CA PHE A 46 2.23 -16.43 -2.47
C PHE A 46 2.48 -16.92 -1.03
N ILE A 47 1.45 -17.44 -0.38
CA ILE A 47 1.50 -17.92 1.00
C ILE A 47 1.84 -19.42 0.99
N ASN A 48 2.94 -19.82 1.63
CA ASN A 48 3.39 -21.22 1.68
C ASN A 48 3.47 -21.90 0.31
N SER A 49 3.64 -21.12 -0.76
CA SER A 49 3.63 -21.60 -2.12
C SER A 49 5.05 -21.80 -2.63
N ARG A 50 5.23 -22.68 -3.62
CA ARG A 50 6.53 -23.01 -4.20
C ARG A 50 6.57 -22.54 -5.64
N VAL A 51 7.68 -21.93 -6.03
CA VAL A 51 7.92 -21.46 -7.40
C VAL A 51 9.20 -22.11 -7.90
N VAL A 52 9.08 -22.95 -8.93
CA VAL A 52 10.17 -23.77 -9.47
C VAL A 52 10.34 -23.47 -10.95
N ASN A 53 11.56 -23.20 -11.38
CA ASN A 53 11.92 -22.92 -12.78
C ASN A 53 11.02 -21.87 -13.47
N SER A 54 10.52 -20.91 -12.70
CA SER A 54 9.59 -19.89 -13.18
C SER A 54 10.27 -18.53 -13.22
N THR A 55 9.79 -17.62 -14.07
CA THR A 55 10.44 -16.32 -14.31
C THR A 55 9.48 -15.16 -14.08
N PHE A 56 9.99 -14.07 -13.52
CA PHE A 56 9.28 -12.80 -13.35
C PHE A 56 9.93 -11.73 -14.21
N LEU A 57 9.16 -11.12 -15.10
CA LEU A 57 9.62 -10.17 -16.11
C LEU A 57 8.77 -8.92 -16.09
N HIS A 58 9.40 -7.75 -16.08
CA HIS A 58 8.73 -6.44 -16.13
C HIS A 58 7.62 -6.24 -15.08
N ASN A 59 7.82 -6.70 -13.83
CA ASN A 59 6.84 -6.52 -12.76
C ASN A 59 6.35 -5.07 -12.68
N LYS A 60 5.03 -4.90 -12.48
CA LYS A 60 4.42 -3.57 -12.38
C LYS A 60 5.05 -2.80 -11.23
N GLU A 61 5.38 -1.53 -11.47
CA GLU A 61 5.88 -0.64 -10.42
C GLU A 61 4.71 -0.16 -9.55
N GLY A 62 4.75 -0.45 -8.25
CA GLY A 62 3.68 -0.09 -7.32
C GLY A 62 3.99 -0.47 -5.87
N CYS A 63 3.40 0.27 -4.92
CA CYS A 63 3.55 0.05 -3.49
C CYS A 63 2.74 -1.18 -3.01
N GLN A 64 3.19 -1.84 -1.94
CA GLN A 64 2.49 -2.94 -1.23
C GLN A 64 1.11 -2.54 -0.64
N LEU A 65 0.68 -1.30 -0.81
CA LEU A 65 -0.63 -0.84 -0.37
C LEU A 65 -1.68 -1.29 -1.39
N ASP A 66 -2.22 -2.49 -1.15
CA ASP A 66 -3.42 -2.95 -1.84
C ASP A 66 -4.61 -2.09 -1.35
N PHE A 67 -4.84 -0.96 -2.00
CA PHE A 67 -5.95 -0.03 -1.72
C PHE A 67 -7.34 -0.61 -2.02
N SER A 68 -7.42 -1.89 -2.43
CA SER A 68 -8.68 -2.51 -2.81
C SER A 68 -9.56 -2.94 -1.64
N ASP A 69 -9.01 -2.93 -0.43
CA ASP A 69 -9.80 -3.02 0.79
C ASP A 69 -10.16 -1.59 1.23
N ASP A 70 -11.38 -1.15 0.87
CA ASP A 70 -11.87 0.22 1.07
C ASP A 70 -11.64 0.74 2.51
N ASN A 71 -11.64 -0.17 3.49
CA ASN A 71 -11.39 0.11 4.89
C ASN A 71 -9.95 0.54 5.18
N ASN A 72 -8.96 -0.05 4.51
CA ASN A 72 -7.55 0.23 4.78
C ASN A 72 -7.13 1.58 4.17
N ALA A 73 -7.67 1.90 2.99
CA ALA A 73 -7.50 3.21 2.37
C ALA A 73 -8.09 4.33 3.25
N TYR A 74 -9.33 4.17 3.72
CA TYR A 74 -9.95 5.13 4.65
C TYR A 74 -9.12 5.32 5.92
N MET A 75 -8.63 4.24 6.52
CA MET A 75 -7.87 4.30 7.77
C MET A 75 -6.54 5.03 7.61
N ILE A 76 -5.84 4.82 6.49
CA ILE A 76 -4.60 5.56 6.17
C ILE A 76 -4.90 7.05 5.99
N TYR A 77 -5.90 7.41 5.18
CA TYR A 77 -6.28 8.80 5.00
C TYR A 77 -6.73 9.46 6.32
N PHE A 78 -7.43 8.71 7.17
CA PHE A 78 -7.87 9.18 8.48
C PHE A 78 -6.70 9.43 9.43
N VAL A 79 -5.71 8.53 9.50
CA VAL A 79 -4.49 8.73 10.29
C VAL A 79 -3.68 9.92 9.76
N SER A 80 -3.53 10.05 8.44
CA SER A 80 -2.87 11.22 7.83
C SER A 80 -3.60 12.52 8.18
N PHE A 81 -4.92 12.52 8.11
CA PHE A 81 -5.75 13.65 8.52
C PHE A 81 -5.54 14.01 9.99
N LEU A 82 -5.61 13.04 10.91
CA LEU A 82 -5.36 13.27 12.33
C LEU A 82 -3.95 13.80 12.60
N GLY A 83 -2.94 13.32 11.87
CA GLY A 83 -1.57 13.83 11.92
C GLY A 83 -1.50 15.32 11.60
N THR A 84 -2.20 15.77 10.55
CA THR A 84 -2.29 17.22 10.23
C THR A 84 -3.08 18.00 11.28
N LEU A 85 -4.14 17.40 11.85
CA LEU A 85 -4.98 18.02 12.86
C LEU A 85 -4.27 18.18 14.21
N ALA A 86 -3.33 17.30 14.55
CA ALA A 86 -2.53 17.39 15.77
C ALA A 86 -1.61 18.62 15.80
N VAL A 87 -1.24 19.16 14.63
CA VAL A 87 -0.34 20.33 14.51
C VAL A 87 -1.12 21.66 14.62
N LEU A 88 -2.43 21.64 14.36
CA LEU A 88 -3.30 22.83 14.37
C LEU A 88 -3.30 23.60 15.70
N PRO A 89 -3.46 22.96 16.88
CA PRO A 89 -3.41 23.66 18.16
C PRO A 89 -2.08 24.37 18.40
N GLY A 90 -0.96 23.74 18.03
CA GLY A 90 0.37 24.34 18.11
C GLY A 90 0.46 25.61 17.27
N ASN A 91 0.03 25.53 16.01
CA ASN A 91 0.03 26.68 15.10
C ASN A 91 -0.87 27.83 15.59
N ILE A 92 -2.05 27.50 16.15
CA ILE A 92 -2.98 28.50 16.71
C ILE A 92 -2.37 29.17 17.95
N VAL A 93 -1.82 28.40 18.89
CA VAL A 93 -1.19 28.95 20.10
C VAL A 93 0.03 29.80 19.74
N SER A 94 0.86 29.35 18.80
CA SER A 94 1.99 30.14 18.30
C SER A 94 1.53 31.44 17.65
N ALA A 95 0.48 31.43 16.83
CA ALA A 95 -0.08 32.64 16.23
C ALA A 95 -0.61 33.62 17.30
N LEU A 96 -1.30 33.13 18.33
CA LEU A 96 -1.81 33.95 19.44
C LEU A 96 -0.68 34.54 20.30
N LEU A 97 0.38 33.77 20.57
CA LEU A 97 1.56 34.27 21.29
C LEU A 97 2.30 35.32 20.48
N MET A 98 2.46 35.12 19.17
CA MET A 98 3.06 36.10 18.27
C MET A 98 2.24 37.38 18.21
N ASP A 99 0.91 37.31 18.19
CA ASP A 99 0.03 38.49 18.22
C ASP A 99 0.15 39.24 19.57
N LYS A 100 0.15 38.53 20.70
CA LYS A 100 0.28 39.14 22.03
C LYS A 100 1.67 39.76 22.29
N ILE A 101 2.75 39.03 22.02
CA ILE A 101 4.13 39.50 22.23
C ILE A 101 4.49 40.56 21.19
N GLY A 102 4.06 40.40 19.94
CA GLY A 102 4.26 41.37 18.87
C GLY A 102 3.64 42.73 19.19
N ARG A 103 2.39 42.76 19.67
CA ARG A 103 1.73 44.01 20.07
C ARG A 103 2.36 44.65 21.31
N LEU A 104 2.81 43.86 22.29
CA LEU A 104 3.53 44.35 23.47
C LEU A 104 4.83 45.07 23.11
N ARG A 105 5.58 44.56 22.12
CA ARG A 105 6.80 45.22 21.61
C ARG A 105 6.54 46.50 20.82
N MET A 106 5.34 46.69 20.26
CA MET A 106 4.98 47.90 19.52
C MET A 106 4.48 49.05 20.42
N LEU A 107 3.95 48.75 21.61
CA LEU A 107 3.42 49.76 22.55
C LEU A 107 4.38 50.14 23.69
N GLY A 108 5.40 49.31 23.95
CA GLY A 108 6.39 49.54 25.01
C GLY A 108 7.75 50.08 24.52
N GLY A 109 7.81 50.53 23.27
CA GLY A 109 8.97 51.22 22.67
C GLY A 109 8.77 52.72 22.64
#